data_AF-A0A2A9NRH4-F1
#
_entry.id   AF-A0A2A9NRH4-F1
#
_cell.length_a   1.000
_cell.length_b   1.000
_cell.length_c   1.000
_cell.angle_alpha   90.00
_cell.angle_beta   90.00
_cell.angle_gamma   90.00
#
_symmetry.space_group_name_H-M   'P 1'
#
loop_
_entity.id
_entity.type
_entity.pdbx_description
1 polymer ?
#
loop_
_entity_poly.entity_id
_entity_poly.type
_entity_poly.pdbx_seq_one_letter_code
_entity_poly.pdbx_strand_id
1 'polypeptide(L)'
;MHLVPAKCLFSILLFATITLAFPAAWGDFNTRNSIGNLVSGASSIQAVGPVRGSHVQSRDLVLHEPGSPGNLTVLRHAPMRPLFYIHQNQLWHYQNETAIWPVNLVNVTKTAELPLQLVVQPRRAGILDTSWRWRGTMLYLDHGLTSSQGLFFICPTTDDQSGVFTFLVSSPTPPGCDPVTLHSFQRQTGQRKTS
;
A
#
# COMPACT_ATOMS: atom_id res chain seq x y z
N MET A 1 -38.36 -14.73 -63.22
CA MET A 1 -38.43 -13.55 -62.32
C MET A 1 -38.58 -14.06 -60.90
N HIS A 2 -37.48 -14.13 -60.13
CA HIS A 2 -37.51 -14.61 -58.74
C HIS A 2 -37.39 -13.43 -57.78
N LEU A 3 -38.45 -13.20 -57.01
CA LEU A 3 -38.52 -12.22 -55.94
C LEU A 3 -37.81 -12.77 -54.70
N VAL A 4 -36.72 -12.10 -54.30
CA VAL A 4 -36.02 -12.38 -53.04
C VAL A 4 -36.78 -11.70 -51.89
N PRO A 5 -37.06 -12.40 -50.78
CA PRO A 5 -37.85 -11.86 -49.68
C PRO A 5 -37.08 -10.74 -48.93
N ALA A 6 -37.72 -9.57 -48.83
CA ALA A 6 -37.20 -8.32 -48.25
C ALA A 6 -36.82 -8.37 -46.75
N LYS A 7 -36.91 -9.53 -46.09
CA LYS A 7 -36.60 -9.69 -44.67
C LYS A 7 -35.11 -9.96 -44.37
N CYS A 8 -34.34 -10.45 -45.33
CA CYS A 8 -32.89 -10.66 -45.14
C CYS A 8 -32.07 -9.37 -45.20
N LEU A 9 -32.56 -8.33 -45.87
CA LEU A 9 -31.80 -7.09 -46.09
C LEU A 9 -31.71 -6.20 -44.83
N PHE A 10 -32.65 -6.35 -43.90
CA PHE A 10 -32.66 -5.58 -42.65
C PHE A 10 -31.73 -6.16 -41.56
N SER A 11 -31.39 -7.45 -41.63
CA SER A 11 -30.52 -8.09 -40.63
C SER A 11 -29.02 -7.85 -40.87
N ILE A 12 -28.63 -7.49 -42.10
CA ILE A 12 -27.22 -7.21 -42.44
C ILE A 12 -26.83 -5.77 -42.07
N LEU A 13 -27.78 -4.84 -42.06
CA LEU A 13 -27.51 -3.43 -41.71
C LEU A 13 -27.39 -3.17 -40.19
N LEU A 14 -27.83 -4.08 -39.33
CA LEU A 14 -27.74 -3.89 -37.87
C LEU A 14 -26.38 -4.28 -37.27
N PHE A 15 -25.53 -4.98 -38.02
CA PHE A 15 -24.19 -5.39 -37.56
C PHE A 15 -23.07 -4.43 -37.95
N ALA A 16 -23.36 -3.38 -38.73
CA ALA A 16 -22.35 -2.49 -39.31
C ALA A 16 -22.06 -1.20 -38.50
N THR A 17 -22.59 -1.04 -37.28
CA THR A 17 -22.49 0.24 -36.53
C THR A 17 -21.77 0.16 -35.17
N ILE A 18 -21.09 -0.94 -34.83
CA ILE A 18 -20.25 -1.02 -33.61
C ILE A 18 -18.75 -0.84 -33.94
N THR A 19 -18.43 0.12 -34.79
CA THR A 19 -17.05 0.59 -34.96
C THR A 19 -17.04 2.10 -34.88
N LEU A 20 -16.75 2.65 -33.69
CA LEU A 20 -16.07 3.92 -33.45
C LEU A 20 -16.27 4.32 -31.98
N ALA A 21 -15.44 3.76 -31.09
CA ALA A 21 -14.97 4.44 -29.90
C ALA A 21 -13.93 3.56 -29.17
N PHE A 22 -12.87 3.16 -29.86
CA PHE A 22 -11.61 2.95 -29.16
C PHE A 22 -11.00 4.35 -29.01
N PRO A 23 -10.95 4.96 -27.81
CA PRO A 23 -10.06 6.09 -27.63
C PRO A 23 -8.64 5.55 -27.85
N ALA A 24 -8.06 5.90 -29.00
CA ALA A 24 -6.64 5.74 -29.28
C ALA A 24 -5.87 6.75 -28.41
N ALA A 25 -5.77 6.46 -27.11
CA ALA A 25 -4.82 7.09 -26.21
C ALA A 25 -3.47 6.32 -26.32
N TRP A 26 -2.88 6.32 -27.51
CA TRP A 26 -1.53 5.80 -27.77
C TRP A 26 -0.73 6.88 -28.47
N GLY A 27 -0.42 7.93 -27.70
CA GLY A 27 0.29 9.09 -28.19
C GLY A 27 0.94 9.85 -27.05
N ASP A 28 1.76 9.15 -26.26
CA ASP A 28 2.70 9.82 -25.33
C ASP A 28 3.89 8.90 -24.98
N PHE A 29 4.50 8.31 -26.01
CA PHE A 29 5.81 7.67 -25.89
C PHE A 29 6.89 8.73 -26.07
N ASN A 30 7.15 9.54 -25.03
CA ASN A 30 8.44 10.18 -24.74
C ASN A 30 8.35 11.20 -23.60
N THR A 31 7.91 10.75 -22.42
CA THR A 31 8.27 11.43 -21.18
C THR A 31 8.80 10.41 -20.19
N ARG A 32 10.05 10.62 -19.74
CA ARG A 32 10.64 9.91 -18.60
C ARG A 32 9.84 10.30 -17.34
N ASN A 33 8.65 9.75 -17.18
CA ASN A 33 7.79 10.01 -16.04
C ASN A 33 8.00 8.90 -15.01
N SER A 34 8.80 9.26 -14.01
CA SER A 34 8.74 8.86 -12.61
C SER A 34 8.20 7.46 -12.31
N ILE A 35 9.06 6.67 -11.66
CA ILE A 35 8.89 5.30 -11.10
C ILE A 35 7.51 5.02 -10.42
N GLY A 36 6.71 6.05 -10.11
CA GLY A 36 5.31 5.93 -9.69
C GLY A 36 4.30 5.42 -10.74
N ASN A 37 4.71 5.01 -11.94
CA ASN A 37 3.80 4.51 -12.99
C ASN A 37 3.74 2.98 -13.13
N LEU A 38 4.62 2.21 -12.46
CA LEU A 38 4.64 0.74 -12.60
C LEU A 38 3.61 0.03 -11.72
N VAL A 39 3.23 0.64 -10.59
CA VAL A 39 2.16 0.15 -9.72
C VAL A 39 1.28 1.34 -9.33
N SER A 40 0.10 1.42 -9.95
CA SER A 40 -0.89 2.46 -9.63
C SER A 40 -1.20 2.46 -8.14
N GLY A 41 -1.04 3.62 -7.50
CA GLY A 41 -1.31 3.80 -6.08
C GLY A 41 -0.13 3.50 -5.14
N ALA A 42 1.04 3.16 -5.65
CA ALA A 42 2.24 3.00 -4.82
C ALA A 42 2.71 4.34 -4.23
N SER A 43 3.03 4.34 -2.94
CA SER A 43 3.38 5.55 -2.19
C SER A 43 4.22 5.24 -0.96
N SER A 44 5.00 6.21 -0.50
CA SER A 44 5.73 6.10 0.76
C SER A 44 4.78 6.23 1.94
N ILE A 45 4.99 5.42 2.98
CA ILE A 45 4.21 5.46 4.21
C ILE A 45 5.00 6.21 5.29
N GLN A 46 4.35 7.17 5.94
CA GLN A 46 4.88 7.96 7.04
C GLN A 46 4.19 7.59 8.34
N ALA A 47 4.96 7.42 9.41
CA ALA A 47 4.45 7.27 10.75
C ALA A 47 4.22 8.65 11.38
N VAL A 48 3.00 8.89 11.85
CA VAL A 48 2.59 10.11 12.55
C VAL A 48 2.23 9.72 13.97
N GLY A 49 2.77 10.42 14.97
CA GLY A 49 2.52 10.10 16.37
C GLY A 49 2.79 11.29 17.28
N PRO A 50 2.67 11.10 18.60
CA PRO A 50 2.89 12.17 19.58
C PRO A 50 4.27 12.80 19.39
N VAL A 51 4.28 14.11 19.14
CA VAL A 51 5.54 14.84 18.98
C VAL A 51 6.12 15.10 20.36
N ARG A 52 7.12 14.31 20.77
CA ARG A 52 7.96 14.66 21.93
C ARG A 52 8.97 15.72 21.48
N GLY A 53 8.63 17.00 21.67
CA GLY A 53 9.49 18.16 21.35
C GLY A 53 8.94 19.09 20.27
N SER A 54 9.65 20.19 19.98
CA SER A 54 9.17 21.28 19.10
C SER A 54 9.35 21.03 17.59
N HIS A 55 9.96 19.92 17.17
CA HIS A 55 10.25 19.66 15.75
C HIS A 55 9.44 18.49 15.20
N VAL A 56 8.58 18.81 14.23
CA VAL A 56 7.90 17.83 13.36
C VAL A 56 8.96 17.19 12.47
N GLN A 57 9.37 15.97 12.80
CA GLN A 57 10.30 15.19 11.98
C GLN A 57 9.52 14.14 11.18
N SER A 58 9.79 14.05 9.88
CA SER A 58 9.22 12.99 9.04
C SER A 58 9.80 11.64 9.48
N ARG A 59 8.91 10.71 9.84
CA ARG A 59 9.25 9.34 10.19
C ARG A 59 8.70 8.45 9.09
N ASP A 60 9.58 7.78 8.35
CA ASP A 60 9.20 6.96 7.20
C ASP A 60 9.19 5.47 7.61
N LEU A 61 8.19 4.72 7.15
CA LEU A 61 8.13 3.26 7.30
C LEU A 61 9.11 2.63 6.32
N VAL A 62 10.05 1.84 6.84
CA VAL A 62 11.12 1.23 6.06
C VAL A 62 11.38 -0.20 6.46
N LEU A 63 12.09 -0.96 5.63
CA LEU A 63 12.64 -2.24 6.03
C LEU A 63 13.85 -2.01 6.93
N HIS A 64 14.02 -2.88 7.91
CA HIS A 64 15.20 -2.85 8.77
C HIS A 64 16.49 -2.97 7.94
N GLU A 65 16.54 -3.95 7.03
CA GLU A 65 17.63 -4.12 6.06
C GLU A 65 17.11 -3.78 4.66
N PRO A 66 17.56 -2.68 4.03
CA PRO A 66 17.12 -2.31 2.69
C PRO A 66 17.50 -3.38 1.66
N GLY A 67 16.54 -3.75 0.80
CA GLY A 67 16.79 -4.72 -0.28
C GLY A 67 16.54 -6.18 0.09
N SER A 68 16.30 -6.49 1.36
CA SER A 68 16.01 -7.85 1.83
C SER A 68 14.67 -7.89 2.57
N PRO A 69 13.84 -8.93 2.39
CA PRO A 69 12.63 -9.10 3.20
C PRO A 69 13.00 -9.19 4.67
N GLY A 70 12.23 -8.53 5.54
CA GLY A 70 12.49 -8.51 6.96
C GLY A 70 11.51 -7.65 7.73
N ASN A 71 11.87 -7.36 8.98
CA ASN A 71 11.05 -6.57 9.89
C ASN A 71 10.87 -5.13 9.37
N LEU A 72 9.67 -4.60 9.51
CA LEU A 72 9.44 -3.18 9.26
C LEU A 72 9.79 -2.37 10.51
N THR A 73 10.41 -1.23 10.26
CA THR A 73 10.81 -0.24 11.26
C THR A 73 10.44 1.16 10.79
N VAL A 74 10.62 2.14 11.66
CA VAL A 74 10.35 3.54 11.37
C VAL A 74 11.61 4.34 11.63
N LEU A 75 12.16 4.95 10.57
CA LEU A 75 13.37 5.76 10.66
C LEU A 75 13.05 7.24 10.47
N ARG A 76 13.78 8.07 11.23
CA ARG A 76 13.82 9.52 11.02
C ARG A 76 14.80 9.80 9.90
N HIS A 77 14.38 10.59 8.91
CA HIS A 77 15.22 10.95 7.76
C HIS A 77 15.77 9.71 7.01
N ALA A 78 14.88 8.76 6.69
CA ALA A 78 15.28 7.59 5.92
C ALA A 78 15.95 8.03 4.60
N PRO A 79 17.13 7.49 4.26
CA PRO A 79 17.84 7.88 3.03
C PRO A 79 17.04 7.50 1.77
N MET A 80 16.25 6.44 1.86
CA MET A 80 15.33 6.00 0.82
C MET A 80 13.95 5.79 1.44
N ARG A 81 12.90 6.17 0.70
CA ARG A 81 11.50 5.98 1.09
C ARG A 81 10.90 4.83 0.27
N PRO A 82 10.73 3.64 0.86
CA PRO A 82 10.17 2.51 0.13
C PRO A 82 8.72 2.78 -0.26
N LEU A 83 8.29 2.13 -1.33
CA LEU A 83 6.95 2.29 -1.87
C LEU A 83 6.08 1.12 -1.44
N PHE A 84 4.88 1.45 -0.99
CA PHE A 84 3.87 0.49 -0.58
C PHE A 84 2.56 0.75 -1.32
N TYR A 85 1.80 -0.30 -1.56
CA TYR A 85 0.49 -0.20 -2.18
C TYR A 85 -0.43 -1.32 -1.67
N ILE A 86 -1.73 -1.12 -1.85
CA ILE A 86 -2.74 -2.12 -1.49
C ILE A 86 -3.31 -2.75 -2.76
N HIS A 87 -3.29 -4.07 -2.84
CA HIS A 87 -3.90 -4.83 -3.92
C HIS A 87 -4.57 -6.08 -3.36
N GLN A 88 -5.84 -6.31 -3.72
CA GLN A 88 -6.65 -7.42 -3.21
C GLN A 88 -6.59 -7.53 -1.67
N ASN A 89 -6.91 -6.42 -0.99
CA ASN A 89 -6.92 -6.31 0.47
C ASN A 89 -5.58 -6.63 1.16
N GLN A 90 -4.47 -6.59 0.44
CA GLN A 90 -3.14 -6.86 0.97
C GLN A 90 -2.22 -5.68 0.75
N LEU A 91 -1.47 -5.34 1.78
CA LEU A 91 -0.38 -4.39 1.68
C LEU A 91 0.86 -5.08 1.09
N TRP A 92 1.42 -4.46 0.05
CA TRP A 92 2.59 -4.93 -0.67
C TRP A 92 3.70 -3.88 -0.57
N HIS A 93 4.92 -4.36 -0.43
CA HIS A 93 6.14 -3.59 -0.52
C HIS A 93 6.74 -3.77 -1.93
N TYR A 94 6.91 -2.66 -2.64
CA TYR A 94 7.55 -2.63 -3.95
C TYR A 94 9.06 -2.40 -3.77
N GLN A 95 9.86 -3.41 -4.10
CA GLN A 95 11.31 -3.31 -4.05
C GLN A 95 11.88 -2.85 -5.40
N ASN A 96 11.45 -3.49 -6.49
CA ASN A 96 11.86 -3.22 -7.86
C ASN A 96 10.91 -3.91 -8.86
N GLU A 97 11.27 -3.90 -10.15
CA GLU A 97 10.48 -4.51 -11.24
C GLU A 97 10.35 -6.04 -11.14
N THR A 98 11.25 -6.71 -10.42
CA THR A 98 11.31 -8.18 -10.33
C THR A 98 10.85 -8.73 -8.98
N ALA A 99 10.71 -7.86 -7.97
CA ALA A 99 10.43 -8.24 -6.59
C ALA A 99 9.39 -7.32 -5.96
N ILE A 100 8.26 -7.92 -5.61
CA ILE A 100 7.21 -7.33 -4.80
C ILE A 100 6.88 -8.32 -3.69
N TRP A 101 6.87 -7.86 -2.45
CA TRP A 101 6.71 -8.72 -1.29
C TRP A 101 5.50 -8.30 -0.45
N PRO A 102 4.70 -9.26 0.03
CA PRO A 102 3.60 -8.94 0.94
C PRO A 102 4.14 -8.48 2.30
N VAL A 103 3.42 -7.53 2.90
CA VAL A 103 3.57 -7.18 4.31
C VAL A 103 2.66 -8.09 5.13
N ASN A 104 3.26 -8.96 5.93
CA ASN A 104 2.56 -9.93 6.75
C ASN A 104 2.50 -9.47 8.21
N LEU A 105 1.54 -10.06 8.94
CA LEU A 105 1.44 -9.96 10.39
C LEU A 105 1.84 -11.28 11.02
N VAL A 106 2.97 -11.27 11.71
CA VAL A 106 3.48 -12.44 12.40
C VAL A 106 3.35 -12.28 13.90
N ASN A 107 2.92 -13.36 14.54
CA ASN A 107 2.93 -13.46 15.99
C ASN A 107 4.37 -13.70 16.45
N VAL A 108 4.91 -12.77 17.23
CA VAL A 108 6.24 -12.87 17.80
C VAL A 108 6.11 -13.16 19.28
N THR A 109 6.20 -14.45 19.61
CA THR A 109 6.12 -14.99 20.97
C THR A 109 7.25 -14.51 21.90
N LYS A 110 8.31 -13.91 21.34
CA LYS A 110 9.47 -13.43 22.11
C LYS A 110 9.21 -12.14 22.88
N THR A 111 8.09 -11.47 22.63
CA THR A 111 7.65 -10.26 23.31
C THR A 111 6.27 -10.51 23.90
N ALA A 112 6.23 -11.07 25.12
CA ALA A 112 5.02 -11.55 25.77
C ALA A 112 3.91 -10.49 25.91
N GLU A 113 4.25 -9.21 25.75
CA GLU A 113 3.36 -8.05 25.89
C GLU A 113 2.98 -7.39 24.56
N LEU A 114 3.65 -7.75 23.45
CA LEU A 114 3.46 -7.12 22.15
C LEU A 114 2.76 -8.07 21.17
N PRO A 115 1.84 -7.57 20.34
CA PRO A 115 0.96 -8.39 19.53
C PRO A 115 1.65 -8.77 18.21
N LEU A 116 1.07 -8.35 17.08
CA LEU A 116 1.48 -8.78 15.76
C LEU A 116 2.51 -7.81 15.20
N GLN A 117 3.65 -8.32 14.77
CA GLN A 117 4.69 -7.54 14.11
C GLN A 117 4.46 -7.50 12.61
N LEU A 118 4.68 -6.33 12.02
CA LEU A 118 4.67 -6.13 10.58
C LEU A 118 6.02 -6.56 9.98
N VAL A 119 5.99 -7.53 9.08
CA VAL A 119 7.19 -8.12 8.47
C VAL A 119 6.97 -8.31 6.97
N VAL A 120 7.94 -7.89 6.17
CA VAL A 120 7.97 -8.16 4.73
C VAL A 120 8.59 -9.53 4.49
N GLN A 121 7.92 -10.42 3.76
CA GLN A 121 8.44 -11.76 3.47
C GLN A 121 8.25 -12.11 1.99
N PRO A 122 9.01 -13.05 1.41
CA PRO A 122 8.85 -13.43 -0.01
C PRO A 122 7.47 -14.00 -0.37
N ARG A 123 6.70 -14.47 0.61
CA ARG A 123 5.39 -15.09 0.44
C ARG A 123 4.44 -14.61 1.53
N ARG A 124 3.13 -14.70 1.26
CA ARG A 124 2.11 -14.45 2.28
C ARG A 124 2.25 -15.48 3.40
N ALA A 125 2.24 -15.01 4.64
CA ALA A 125 2.37 -15.83 5.83
C ALA A 125 1.80 -15.09 7.06
N GLY A 126 1.83 -15.74 8.23
CA GLY A 126 1.25 -15.19 9.44
C GLY A 126 -0.27 -15.27 9.43
N ILE A 127 -0.95 -14.20 9.84
CA ILE A 127 -2.42 -14.15 9.85
C ILE A 127 -2.94 -13.85 8.43
N LEU A 128 -3.65 -14.81 7.85
CA LEU A 128 -4.08 -14.76 6.45
C LEU A 128 -5.42 -14.04 6.22
N ASP A 129 -6.33 -14.05 7.19
CA ASP A 129 -7.67 -13.46 7.07
C ASP A 129 -7.69 -11.96 7.39
N THR A 130 -6.74 -11.22 6.81
CA THR A 130 -6.57 -9.80 7.04
C THR A 130 -6.92 -8.97 5.81
N SER A 131 -7.41 -7.77 6.05
CA SER A 131 -7.76 -6.81 5.01
C SER A 131 -7.12 -5.46 5.29
N TRP A 132 -6.22 -5.04 4.39
CA TRP A 132 -5.58 -3.73 4.40
C TRP A 132 -6.41 -2.76 3.58
N ARG A 133 -6.62 -1.55 4.10
CA ARG A 133 -7.29 -0.48 3.35
C ARG A 133 -6.91 0.91 3.85
N TRP A 134 -7.05 1.90 2.98
CA TRP A 134 -6.91 3.32 3.33
C TRP A 134 -8.25 3.90 3.81
N ARG A 135 -8.23 4.75 4.85
CA ARG A 135 -9.31 5.71 5.17
C ARG A 135 -8.71 7.11 5.19
N GLY A 136 -9.03 7.90 4.16
CA GLY A 136 -8.27 9.12 3.90
C GLY A 136 -6.81 8.78 3.62
N THR A 137 -5.89 9.39 4.36
CA THR A 137 -4.46 9.08 4.26
C THR A 137 -4.02 7.96 5.20
N MET A 138 -4.85 7.53 6.16
CA MET A 138 -4.47 6.61 7.24
C MET A 138 -4.69 5.15 6.83
N LEU A 139 -3.72 4.30 7.15
CA LEU A 139 -3.74 2.86 6.91
C LEU A 139 -4.53 2.14 8.00
N TYR A 140 -5.43 1.26 7.60
CA TYR A 140 -6.19 0.39 8.48
C TYR A 140 -5.92 -1.06 8.14
N LEU A 141 -5.99 -1.88 9.18
CA LEU A 141 -5.96 -3.34 9.12
C LEU A 141 -7.23 -3.87 9.78
N ASP A 142 -7.98 -4.69 9.06
CA ASP A 142 -9.13 -5.41 9.59
C ASP A 142 -8.84 -6.91 9.61
N HIS A 143 -9.44 -7.62 10.56
CA HIS A 143 -9.41 -9.08 10.68
C HIS A 143 -10.79 -9.56 11.17
N GLY A 144 -11.59 -10.13 10.26
CA GLY A 144 -13.00 -10.43 10.51
C GLY A 144 -13.79 -9.20 10.99
N LEU A 145 -14.31 -9.25 12.21
CA LEU A 145 -15.06 -8.15 12.85
C LEU A 145 -14.17 -7.19 13.66
N THR A 146 -12.89 -7.47 13.76
CA THR A 146 -11.92 -6.69 14.54
C THR A 146 -11.06 -5.81 13.63
N SER A 147 -10.52 -4.71 14.17
CA SER A 147 -9.76 -3.73 13.40
C SER A 147 -8.69 -3.11 14.28
N SER A 148 -7.51 -2.84 13.72
CA SER A 148 -6.46 -2.10 14.42
C SER A 148 -6.84 -0.65 14.73
N GLN A 149 -7.95 -0.16 14.17
CA GLN A 149 -8.39 1.24 14.26
C GLN A 149 -7.33 2.22 13.72
N GLY A 150 -6.42 1.73 12.86
CA GLY A 150 -5.32 2.52 12.30
C GLY A 150 -4.17 2.78 13.28
N LEU A 151 -4.17 2.12 14.44
CA LEU A 151 -3.17 2.29 15.48
C LEU A 151 -2.06 1.23 15.36
N PHE A 152 -0.83 1.72 15.38
CA PHE A 152 0.39 0.94 15.35
C PHE A 152 1.31 1.41 16.47
N PHE A 153 2.32 0.60 16.78
CA PHE A 153 3.25 0.84 17.86
C PHE A 153 4.66 0.62 17.38
N ILE A 154 5.53 1.60 17.64
CA ILE A 154 6.97 1.45 17.42
C ILE A 154 7.55 1.01 18.77
N CYS A 155 8.09 -0.20 18.81
CA CYS A 155 8.60 -0.80 20.05
C CYS A 155 10.05 -1.25 19.88
N PRO A 156 10.90 -1.12 20.91
CA PRO A 156 12.22 -1.71 20.90
C PRO A 156 12.14 -3.24 20.83
N THR A 157 13.03 -3.86 20.07
CA THR A 157 13.24 -5.31 20.00
C THR A 157 14.53 -5.68 20.74
N THR A 158 14.79 -6.98 20.91
CA THR A 158 15.99 -7.48 21.60
C THR A 158 17.31 -7.07 20.95
N ASP A 159 17.28 -6.70 19.68
CA ASP A 159 18.46 -6.45 18.86
C ASP A 159 18.83 -4.94 18.82
N ASP A 160 18.35 -4.15 19.79
CA ASP A 160 18.48 -2.68 19.87
C ASP A 160 17.85 -1.94 18.66
N GLN A 161 16.95 -2.62 17.98
CA GLN A 161 16.21 -2.09 16.84
C GLN A 161 14.78 -1.79 17.25
N SER A 162 14.04 -1.08 16.40
CA SER A 162 12.60 -0.90 16.59
C SER A 162 11.83 -1.71 15.58
N GLY A 163 10.74 -2.35 16.01
CA GLY A 163 9.76 -2.99 15.15
C GLY A 163 8.44 -2.22 15.13
N VAL A 164 7.64 -2.44 14.08
CA VAL A 164 6.26 -1.93 14.01
C VAL A 164 5.28 -3.04 14.35
N PHE A 165 4.43 -2.78 15.34
CA PHE A 165 3.46 -3.72 15.91
C PHE A 165 2.04 -3.17 15.85
N THR A 166 1.04 -4.05 15.91
CA THR A 166 -0.38 -3.65 15.99
C THR A 166 -1.23 -4.69 16.72
N PHE A 167 -2.25 -4.21 17.45
CA PHE A 167 -3.26 -5.06 18.06
C PHE A 167 -4.50 -5.11 17.16
N LEU A 168 -5.14 -6.29 17.05
CA LEU A 168 -6.44 -6.40 16.37
C LEU A 168 -7.60 -5.89 17.23
N VAL A 169 -7.37 -5.77 18.54
CA VAL A 169 -8.33 -5.27 19.53
C VAL A 169 -7.69 -4.09 20.25
N SER A 170 -8.49 -3.05 20.56
CA SER A 170 -8.00 -1.90 21.31
C SER A 170 -7.31 -2.34 22.61
N SER A 171 -6.07 -1.89 22.79
CA SER A 171 -5.22 -2.20 23.93
C SER A 171 -4.51 -0.92 24.37
N PRO A 172 -4.21 -0.74 25.67
CA PRO A 172 -3.34 0.35 26.10
C PRO A 172 -1.97 0.28 25.40
N THR A 173 -1.32 1.44 25.26
CA THR A 173 0.04 1.52 24.74
C THR A 173 0.99 0.68 25.59
N PRO A 174 1.71 -0.29 25.01
CA PRO A 174 2.65 -1.10 25.77
C PRO A 174 3.81 -0.26 26.35
N PRO A 175 4.38 -0.65 27.50
CA PRO A 175 5.49 0.07 28.11
C PRO A 175 6.68 0.21 27.14
N GLY A 176 7.22 1.42 27.01
CA GLY A 176 8.37 1.69 26.15
C GLY A 176 8.07 1.80 24.65
N CYS A 177 6.81 1.66 24.23
CA CYS A 177 6.41 1.84 22.83
C CYS A 177 5.83 3.23 22.55
N ASP A 178 6.03 3.70 21.31
CA ASP A 178 5.42 4.93 20.80
C ASP A 178 4.19 4.59 19.94
N PRO A 179 2.97 5.08 20.29
CA PRO A 179 1.80 4.89 19.46
C PRO A 179 1.89 5.79 18.22
N VAL A 180 1.60 5.23 17.05
CA VAL A 180 1.64 5.94 15.76
C VAL A 180 0.50 5.50 14.86
N THR A 181 0.14 6.37 13.92
CA THR A 181 -0.70 6.07 12.77
C THR A 181 0.18 6.06 11.53
N LEU A 182 -0.14 5.17 10.58
CA LEU A 182 0.61 5.06 9.32
C LEU A 182 -0.16 5.77 8.21
N HIS A 183 0.49 6.69 7.51
CA HIS A 183 -0.14 7.56 6.52
C HIS A 183 0.55 7.50 5.16
N SER A 184 -0.24 7.50 4.09
CA SER A 184 0.24 7.83 2.76
C SER A 184 -0.24 9.22 2.36
N PHE A 185 0.74 10.09 2.08
CA PHE A 185 0.49 11.40 1.49
C PHE A 185 0.94 11.34 0.04
N GLN A 186 0.05 10.92 -0.85
CA GLN A 186 0.32 10.93 -2.28
C GLN A 186 0.72 12.36 -2.68
N ARG A 187 1.97 12.56 -3.13
CA ARG A 187 2.33 13.82 -3.79
C ARG A 187 1.60 13.82 -5.13
N GLN A 188 0.53 14.59 -5.23
CA GLN A 188 0.11 15.09 -6.54
C GLN A 188 1.24 15.98 -7.03
N THR A 189 2.19 15.43 -7.79
CA THR A 189 2.99 16.25 -8.69
C THR A 189 2.03 16.78 -9.73
N GLY A 190 1.45 17.94 -9.42
CA GLY A 190 0.50 18.62 -10.28
C GLY A 190 1.11 18.85 -11.65
N GLN A 191 0.35 18.45 -12.66
CA GLN A 191 0.39 19.10 -13.97
C GLN A 191 0.28 20.60 -13.74
N ARG A 192 1.42 21.31 -13.84
CA ARG A 192 1.40 22.75 -14.08
C ARG A 192 0.92 22.91 -15.52
N LYS A 193 -0.41 22.97 -15.72
CA LYS A 193 -0.98 23.49 -16.96
C LYS A 193 -0.53 24.95 -17.06
N THR A 194 0.54 25.18 -17.79
CA THR A 194 0.81 26.50 -18.36
C THR A 194 -0.30 26.75 -19.36
N SER A 195 -1.23 27.63 -18.98
CA SER A 195 -2.16 28.27 -19.91
C SER A 195 -1.43 29.22 -20.84
#